data_AF-A0A800JMZ8-F1
#
_entry.id   AF-A0A800JMZ8-F1
#
_cell.length_a   1.000
_cell.length_b   1.000
_cell.length_c   1.000
_cell.angle_alpha   90.00
_cell.angle_beta   90.00
_cell.angle_gamma   90.00
#
_symmetry.space_group_name_H-M   'P 1'
#
loop_
_entity.id
_entity.type
_entity.pdbx_description
1 polymer ?
#
loop_
_entity_poly.entity_id
_entity_poly.type
_entity_poly.pdbx_seq_one_letter_code
_entity_poly.pdbx_strand_id
1 'polypeptide(L)'
;MPALVFAALLAPMIGACLGAAGPGVPKLWASFRMGLAALVILACWALVPGVDPVGVVLAWSGLMLLGSGLAALMHGRWSIDRRSLGAALFFLGALLSALPGGAGRLQGGAFDPATTAWLLDLSPATLMVESAGLDWLRHPAVYGPAGGDALGPDLRGPWGALAGGVLALVGYALTQLGWRLRRAPEHHVHP
;
A
#
# COMPACT_ATOMS: atom_id res chain seq x y z
N MET A 1 13.32 -2.76 -9.47
CA MET A 1 13.22 -2.32 -8.05
C MET A 1 12.53 -0.95 -7.90
N PRO A 2 13.07 0.18 -8.42
CA PRO A 2 12.43 1.50 -8.24
C PRO A 2 10.98 1.58 -8.75
N ALA A 3 10.69 0.88 -9.87
CA ALA A 3 9.35 0.79 -10.43
C ALA A 3 8.33 0.15 -9.46
N LEU A 4 8.72 -0.91 -8.74
CA LEU A 4 7.85 -1.57 -7.75
C LEU A 4 7.56 -0.65 -6.56
N VAL A 5 8.60 0.02 -6.05
CA VAL A 5 8.46 1.00 -4.95
C VAL A 5 7.51 2.11 -5.37
N PHE A 6 7.72 2.71 -6.54
CA PHE A 6 6.88 3.80 -7.02
C PHE A 6 5.42 3.35 -7.27
N ALA A 7 5.23 2.15 -7.85
CA ALA A 7 3.93 1.55 -8.02
C ALA A 7 3.21 1.32 -6.68
N ALA A 8 3.94 0.88 -5.66
CA ALA A 8 3.42 0.69 -4.31
C ALA A 8 2.97 1.99 -3.65
N LEU A 9 3.74 3.07 -3.81
CA LEU A 9 3.41 4.38 -3.26
C LEU A 9 2.18 5.01 -3.95
N LEU A 10 2.06 4.83 -5.27
CA LEU A 10 0.93 5.35 -6.03
C LEU A 10 -0.36 4.57 -5.79
N ALA A 11 -0.29 3.27 -5.49
CA ALA A 11 -1.49 2.43 -5.39
C ALA A 11 -2.53 2.96 -4.39
N PRO A 12 -2.19 3.29 -3.12
CA PRO A 12 -3.16 3.85 -2.18
C PRO A 12 -3.68 5.23 -2.60
N MET A 13 -2.83 6.08 -3.18
CA MET A 13 -3.24 7.40 -3.67
C MET A 13 -4.28 7.28 -4.78
N ILE A 14 -3.99 6.44 -5.78
CA ILE A 14 -4.92 6.11 -6.85
C ILE A 14 -6.20 5.54 -6.24
N GLY A 15 -6.07 4.57 -5.33
CA GLY A 15 -7.17 4.00 -4.57
C GLY A 15 -8.09 5.03 -3.93
N ALA A 16 -7.54 5.99 -3.20
CA ALA A 16 -8.32 7.03 -2.51
C ALA A 16 -9.05 7.96 -3.49
N CYS A 17 -8.38 8.39 -4.56
CA CYS A 17 -8.99 9.17 -5.64
C CYS A 17 -10.15 8.41 -6.29
N LEU A 18 -9.99 7.10 -6.47
CA LEU A 18 -10.96 6.24 -7.15
C LEU A 18 -12.11 5.76 -6.27
N GLY A 19 -11.88 5.43 -4.99
CA GLY A 19 -12.88 4.91 -4.06
C GLY A 19 -13.96 5.92 -3.68
N ALA A 20 -13.65 7.19 -3.88
CA ALA A 20 -14.56 8.27 -3.57
C ALA A 20 -15.63 8.51 -4.64
N ALA A 21 -15.45 8.00 -5.87
CA ALA A 21 -16.43 8.11 -6.96
C ALA A 21 -17.80 7.46 -6.65
N GLY A 22 -17.88 6.65 -5.58
CA GLY A 22 -19.11 5.99 -5.15
C GLY A 22 -19.52 4.82 -6.06
N PRO A 23 -20.58 4.09 -5.70
CA PRO A 23 -21.02 2.88 -6.40
C PRO A 23 -21.61 3.14 -7.81
N GLY A 24 -21.70 4.40 -8.25
CA GLY A 24 -22.39 4.82 -9.48
C GLY A 24 -21.49 5.04 -10.71
N VAL A 25 -20.18 4.78 -10.63
CA VAL A 25 -19.23 4.98 -11.76
C VAL A 25 -18.53 3.64 -12.09
N PRO A 26 -19.24 2.63 -12.62
CA PRO A 26 -18.86 1.24 -12.37
C PRO A 26 -18.02 0.60 -13.48
N LYS A 27 -18.18 0.98 -14.75
CA LYS A 27 -17.58 0.21 -15.86
C LYS A 27 -16.31 0.85 -16.42
N LEU A 28 -16.37 2.11 -16.87
CA LEU A 28 -15.19 2.77 -17.46
C LEU A 28 -14.04 2.92 -16.45
N TRP A 29 -14.36 3.22 -15.19
CA TRP A 29 -13.37 3.39 -14.12
C TRP A 29 -12.81 2.05 -13.63
N ALA A 30 -13.60 0.98 -13.61
CA ALA A 30 -13.09 -0.36 -13.34
C ALA A 30 -12.19 -0.86 -14.47
N SER A 31 -12.55 -0.62 -15.73
CA SER A 31 -11.70 -0.92 -16.88
C SER A 31 -10.41 -0.11 -16.89
N PHE A 32 -10.46 1.18 -16.50
CA PHE A 32 -9.27 2.01 -16.33
C PHE A 32 -8.36 1.49 -15.20
N ARG A 33 -8.93 1.08 -14.06
CA ARG A 33 -8.21 0.42 -12.96
C ARG A 33 -7.50 -0.84 -13.42
N MET A 34 -8.22 -1.71 -14.13
CA MET A 34 -7.71 -2.97 -14.67
C MET A 34 -6.62 -2.73 -15.71
N GLY A 35 -6.81 -1.73 -16.60
CA GLY A 35 -5.82 -1.36 -17.61
C GLY A 35 -4.55 -0.77 -17.00
N LEU A 36 -4.68 0.10 -16.01
CA LEU A 36 -3.54 0.66 -15.29
C LEU A 36 -2.80 -0.41 -14.47
N ALA A 37 -3.53 -1.31 -13.81
CA ALA A 37 -2.96 -2.48 -13.14
C ALA A 37 -2.16 -3.33 -14.12
N ALA A 38 -2.76 -3.71 -15.25
CA ALA A 38 -2.13 -4.50 -16.28
C ALA A 38 -0.85 -3.84 -16.82
N LEU A 39 -0.87 -2.52 -17.02
CA LEU A 39 0.29 -1.76 -17.51
C LEU A 39 1.42 -1.70 -16.47
N VAL A 40 1.08 -1.54 -15.19
CA VAL A 40 2.05 -1.62 -14.08
C VAL A 40 2.65 -3.02 -13.97
N ILE A 41 1.84 -4.07 -14.11
CA ILE A 41 2.29 -5.48 -14.10
C ILE A 41 3.22 -5.74 -15.28
N LEU A 42 2.83 -5.36 -16.49
CA LEU A 42 3.64 -5.49 -17.70
C LEU A 42 4.96 -4.72 -17.58
N ALA A 43 4.94 -3.50 -17.06
CA ALA A 43 6.14 -2.71 -16.82
C ALA A 43 7.05 -3.35 -15.76
N CYS A 44 6.50 -3.84 -14.66
CA CYS A 44 7.30 -4.51 -13.61
C CYS A 44 7.90 -5.82 -14.13
N TRP A 45 7.16 -6.57 -14.92
CA TRP A 45 7.61 -7.82 -15.54
C TRP A 45 8.71 -7.60 -16.57
N ALA A 46 8.57 -6.57 -17.43
CA ALA A 46 9.57 -6.24 -18.44
C ALA A 46 10.86 -5.66 -17.83
N LEU A 47 10.76 -4.98 -16.68
CA LEU A 47 11.88 -4.20 -16.09
C LEU A 47 12.56 -4.87 -14.90
N VAL A 48 11.98 -5.94 -14.32
CA VAL A 48 12.50 -6.58 -13.10
C VAL A 48 12.53 -8.11 -13.26
N PRO A 49 13.73 -8.70 -13.49
CA PRO A 49 13.89 -10.14 -13.57
C PRO A 49 13.52 -10.86 -12.25
N GLY A 50 12.92 -12.05 -12.34
CA GLY A 50 12.65 -12.90 -11.17
C GLY A 50 11.43 -12.52 -10.32
N VAL A 51 10.59 -11.61 -10.82
CA VAL A 51 9.38 -11.16 -10.11
C VAL A 51 8.23 -12.16 -10.24
N ASP A 52 7.53 -12.43 -9.13
CA ASP A 52 6.22 -13.08 -9.14
C ASP A 52 5.13 -12.09 -9.58
N PRO A 53 4.54 -12.27 -10.78
CA PRO A 53 3.50 -11.36 -11.27
C PRO A 53 2.22 -11.44 -10.44
N VAL A 54 1.88 -12.61 -9.89
CA VAL A 54 0.63 -12.80 -9.13
C VAL A 54 0.69 -11.98 -7.83
N GLY A 55 1.79 -12.11 -7.09
CA GLY A 55 1.98 -11.33 -5.88
C GLY A 55 2.04 -9.81 -6.13
N VAL A 56 2.64 -9.36 -7.25
CA VAL A 56 2.58 -7.94 -7.67
C VAL A 56 1.14 -7.48 -7.90
N VAL A 57 0.33 -8.25 -8.64
CA VAL A 57 -1.09 -7.90 -8.89
C VAL A 57 -1.86 -7.78 -7.57
N LEU A 58 -1.68 -8.78 -6.69
CA LEU A 58 -2.41 -8.86 -5.42
C LEU A 58 -2.03 -7.71 -4.49
N ALA A 59 -0.73 -7.45 -4.31
CA ALA A 59 -0.24 -6.36 -3.48
C ALA A 59 -0.69 -5.00 -4.00
N TRP A 60 -0.53 -4.75 -5.31
CA TRP A 60 -0.93 -3.48 -5.91
C TRP A 60 -2.44 -3.25 -5.80
N SER A 61 -3.23 -4.27 -6.13
CA SER A 61 -4.69 -4.22 -6.01
C SER A 61 -5.12 -4.04 -4.56
N GLY A 62 -4.48 -4.72 -3.61
CA GLY A 62 -4.76 -4.60 -2.19
C GLY A 62 -4.45 -3.21 -1.63
N LEU A 63 -3.30 -2.63 -1.97
CA LEU A 63 -2.95 -1.25 -1.62
C LEU A 63 -3.92 -0.24 -2.23
N MET A 64 -4.36 -0.46 -3.47
CA MET A 64 -5.37 0.39 -4.10
C MET A 64 -6.74 0.26 -3.43
N LEU A 65 -7.17 -0.96 -3.08
CA LEU A 65 -8.40 -1.19 -2.34
C LEU A 65 -8.33 -0.61 -0.93
N LEU A 66 -7.16 -0.66 -0.28
CA LEU A 66 -6.94 -0.03 1.02
C LEU A 66 -7.15 1.48 0.94
N GLY A 67 -6.52 2.16 -0.04
CA GLY A 67 -6.74 3.59 -0.27
C GLY A 67 -8.21 3.93 -0.57
N SER A 68 -8.87 3.10 -1.38
CA SER A 68 -10.30 3.23 -1.68
C SER A 68 -11.17 3.07 -0.43
N GLY A 69 -10.87 2.10 0.43
CA GLY A 69 -11.59 1.85 1.68
C GLY A 69 -11.40 2.96 2.71
N LEU A 70 -10.20 3.52 2.83
CA LEU A 70 -9.94 4.68 3.68
C LEU A 70 -10.73 5.91 3.18
N ALA A 71 -10.72 6.18 1.87
CA ALA A 71 -11.56 7.23 1.30
C ALA A 71 -13.05 6.95 1.48
N ALA A 72 -13.47 5.67 1.42
CA ALA A 72 -14.83 5.24 1.72
C ALA A 72 -15.24 5.61 3.15
N LEU A 73 -14.39 5.29 4.13
CA LEU A 73 -14.64 5.51 5.55
C LEU A 73 -14.62 6.98 5.97
N MET A 74 -13.76 7.80 5.37
CA MET A 74 -13.59 9.21 5.75
C MET A 74 -14.63 10.15 5.15
N HIS A 75 -15.33 9.72 4.11
CA HIS A 75 -16.29 10.56 3.41
C HIS A 75 -17.47 10.97 4.28
N GLY A 76 -17.76 12.26 4.31
CA GLY A 76 -18.82 12.85 5.13
C GLY A 76 -18.47 12.95 6.62
N ARG A 77 -17.41 12.28 7.08
CA ARG A 77 -16.96 12.36 8.48
C ARG A 77 -15.91 13.44 8.69
N TRP A 78 -15.06 13.69 7.70
CA TRP A 78 -13.91 14.59 7.80
C TRP A 78 -13.95 15.60 6.63
N SER A 79 -13.43 16.81 6.85
CA SER A 79 -13.36 17.87 5.84
C SER A 79 -12.28 17.66 4.77
N ILE A 80 -11.52 16.57 4.85
CA ILE A 80 -10.40 16.29 3.96
C ILE A 80 -10.93 15.88 2.58
N ASP A 81 -10.52 16.62 1.55
CA ASP A 81 -10.82 16.25 0.17
C ASP A 81 -10.04 15.00 -0.28
N ARG A 82 -10.51 14.39 -1.36
CA ARG A 82 -9.99 13.09 -1.85
C ARG A 82 -8.54 13.18 -2.34
N ARG A 83 -8.15 14.34 -2.87
CA ARG A 83 -6.80 14.56 -3.42
C ARG A 83 -5.80 14.71 -2.28
N SER A 84 -6.18 15.43 -1.24
CA SER A 84 -5.45 15.63 0.00
C SER A 84 -5.25 14.31 0.73
N LEU A 85 -6.29 13.46 0.81
CA LEU A 85 -6.15 12.11 1.34
C LEU A 85 -5.19 11.25 0.50
N GLY A 86 -5.34 11.28 -0.83
CA GLY A 86 -4.43 10.54 -1.72
C GLY A 86 -2.96 10.98 -1.57
N ALA A 87 -2.72 12.29 -1.51
CA ALA A 87 -1.40 12.85 -1.27
C ALA A 87 -0.86 12.45 0.12
N ALA A 88 -1.70 12.51 1.15
CA ALA A 88 -1.31 12.08 2.50
C ALA A 88 -0.92 10.60 2.52
N LEU A 89 -1.65 9.72 1.84
CA LEU A 89 -1.30 8.30 1.75
C LEU A 89 0.00 8.07 0.97
N PHE A 90 0.24 8.82 -0.11
CA PHE A 90 1.50 8.77 -0.85
C PHE A 90 2.68 9.18 0.04
N PHE A 91 2.59 10.34 0.70
CA PHE A 91 3.64 10.83 1.58
C PHE A 91 3.85 9.95 2.81
N LEU A 92 2.78 9.42 3.40
CA LEU A 92 2.87 8.46 4.49
C LEU A 92 3.58 7.18 4.04
N GLY A 93 3.23 6.64 2.87
CA GLY A 93 3.91 5.48 2.31
C GLY A 93 5.39 5.74 2.04
N ALA A 94 5.71 6.91 1.49
CA ALA A 94 7.10 7.32 1.24
C ALA A 94 7.88 7.47 2.55
N LEU A 95 7.25 8.05 3.56
CA LEU A 95 7.82 8.22 4.90
C LEU A 95 8.08 6.86 5.56
N LEU A 96 7.10 5.95 5.59
CA LEU A 96 7.27 4.60 6.14
C LEU A 96 8.37 3.80 5.42
N SER A 97 8.59 4.07 4.12
CA SER A 97 9.64 3.43 3.33
C SER A 97 11.04 4.03 3.58
N ALA A 98 11.12 5.33 3.89
CA ALA A 98 12.38 6.06 4.06
C ALA A 98 12.85 6.14 5.52
N LEU A 99 11.92 6.16 6.48
CA LEU A 99 12.21 6.28 7.92
C LEU A 99 13.15 5.20 8.47
N PRO A 100 12.96 3.90 8.15
CA PRO A 100 13.83 2.84 8.66
C PRO A 100 15.32 3.08 8.37
N GLY A 101 15.62 3.58 7.18
CA GLY A 101 16.97 3.91 6.75
C GLY A 101 17.47 5.31 7.15
N GLY A 102 16.75 6.03 8.02
CA GLY A 102 17.04 7.42 8.36
C GLY A 102 17.06 8.35 7.15
N ALA A 103 16.27 8.05 6.11
CA ALA A 103 16.32 8.68 4.79
C ALA A 103 17.73 8.72 4.16
N GLY A 104 18.58 7.73 4.45
CA GLY A 104 19.96 7.65 3.99
C GLY A 104 20.94 8.57 4.73
N ARG A 105 20.49 9.25 5.81
CA ARG A 105 21.34 10.15 6.60
C ARG A 105 21.93 9.51 7.85
N LEU A 106 21.36 8.41 8.32
CA LEU A 106 21.83 7.68 9.48
C LEU A 106 22.41 6.35 9.03
N GLN A 107 23.61 6.03 9.50
CA GLN A 107 24.21 4.71 9.29
C GLN A 107 23.79 3.78 10.42
N GLY A 108 23.35 2.57 10.08
CA GLY A 108 22.99 1.54 11.07
C GLY A 108 21.55 1.59 11.59
N GLY A 109 20.64 2.27 10.89
CA GLY A 109 19.23 2.39 11.30
C GLY A 109 18.94 3.64 12.13
N ALA A 110 17.71 4.15 11.99
CA ALA A 110 17.25 5.32 12.74
C ALA A 110 16.58 4.98 14.08
N PHE A 111 16.16 3.72 14.24
CA PHE A 111 15.36 3.23 15.36
C PHE A 111 15.94 1.92 15.88
N ASP A 112 15.42 1.45 17.02
CA ASP A 112 15.71 0.09 17.47
C ASP A 112 15.24 -0.95 16.44
N PRO A 113 15.79 -2.18 16.46
CA PRO A 113 15.48 -3.20 15.45
C PRO A 113 14.00 -3.59 15.38
N ALA A 114 13.30 -3.62 16.51
CA ALA A 114 11.88 -4.00 16.54
C ALA A 114 11.00 -2.93 15.89
N THR A 115 11.25 -1.66 16.21
CA THR A 115 10.57 -0.53 15.56
C THR A 115 10.88 -0.48 14.06
N THR A 116 12.13 -0.71 13.68
CA THR A 116 12.56 -0.74 12.26
C THR A 116 11.85 -1.85 11.49
N ALA A 117 11.75 -3.06 12.06
CA ALA A 117 11.02 -4.17 11.47
C ALA A 117 9.53 -3.83 11.27
N TRP A 118 8.89 -3.25 12.28
CA TRP A 118 7.49 -2.81 12.20
C TRP A 118 7.25 -1.76 11.12
N LEU A 119 8.10 -0.74 11.04
CA LEU A 119 7.99 0.31 10.02
C LEU A 119 8.15 -0.26 8.60
N LEU A 120 9.08 -1.21 8.43
CA LEU A 120 9.25 -1.88 7.17
C LEU A 120 8.07 -2.79 6.83
N ASP A 121 7.50 -3.53 7.79
CA ASP A 121 6.33 -4.39 7.56
C ASP A 121 5.07 -3.58 7.20
N LEU A 122 4.97 -2.34 7.66
CA LEU A 122 3.90 -1.41 7.30
C LEU A 122 4.16 -0.63 6.01
N SER A 123 5.40 -0.65 5.50
CA SER A 123 5.76 0.09 4.29
C SER A 123 5.09 -0.52 3.06
N PRO A 124 4.36 0.28 2.26
CA PRO A 124 3.83 -0.18 0.97
C PRO A 124 4.92 -0.74 0.05
N ALA A 125 6.12 -0.14 0.09
CA ALA A 125 7.25 -0.58 -0.71
C ALA A 125 7.71 -1.99 -0.33
N THR A 126 7.90 -2.26 0.97
CA THR A 126 8.26 -3.60 1.46
C THR A 126 7.19 -4.62 1.06
N LEU A 127 5.92 -4.32 1.33
CA LEU A 127 4.82 -5.24 1.05
C LEU A 127 4.73 -5.58 -0.45
N MET A 128 4.92 -4.60 -1.32
CA MET A 128 4.94 -4.81 -2.78
C MET A 128 6.15 -5.63 -3.23
N VAL A 129 7.34 -5.33 -2.71
CA VAL A 129 8.57 -6.01 -3.11
C VAL A 129 8.62 -7.45 -2.63
N GLU A 130 8.20 -7.71 -1.39
CA GLU A 130 8.14 -9.08 -0.86
C GLU A 130 7.04 -9.90 -1.54
N SER A 131 5.89 -9.28 -1.83
CA SER A 131 4.86 -9.94 -2.65
C SER A 131 5.36 -10.24 -4.06
N ALA A 132 6.27 -9.43 -4.60
CA ALA A 132 6.92 -9.70 -5.88
C ALA A 132 7.93 -10.87 -5.81
N GLY A 133 8.08 -11.53 -4.66
CA GLY A 133 9.01 -12.65 -4.47
C GLY A 133 10.46 -12.22 -4.30
N LEU A 134 10.71 -10.93 -4.06
CA LEU A 134 12.05 -10.37 -3.94
C LEU A 134 12.40 -10.11 -2.47
N ASP A 135 13.62 -10.49 -2.09
CA ASP A 135 14.12 -10.27 -0.73
C ASP A 135 14.49 -8.79 -0.53
N TRP A 136 13.53 -8.02 0.00
CA TRP A 136 13.70 -6.58 0.21
C TRP A 136 14.73 -6.27 1.29
N LEU A 137 14.85 -7.12 2.31
CA LEU A 137 15.77 -6.91 3.42
C LEU A 137 17.22 -7.03 2.99
N ARG A 138 17.54 -7.94 2.08
CA ARG A 138 18.90 -8.07 1.51
C ARG A 138 19.21 -7.04 0.44
N HIS A 139 18.26 -6.19 0.06
CA HIS A 139 18.51 -5.16 -0.94
C HIS A 139 19.42 -4.07 -0.35
N PRO A 140 20.51 -3.65 -1.03
CA PRO A 140 21.49 -2.70 -0.48
C PRO A 140 20.89 -1.36 -0.04
N ALA A 141 19.83 -0.91 -0.71
CA ALA A 141 19.11 0.32 -0.36
C ALA A 141 18.37 0.24 1.00
N VAL A 142 18.20 -0.96 1.55
CA VAL A 142 17.52 -1.20 2.84
C VAL A 142 18.50 -1.79 3.84
N TYR A 143 19.23 -2.85 3.46
CA TYR A 143 20.11 -3.61 4.34
C TYR A 143 21.07 -2.73 5.14
N GLY A 144 21.89 -1.91 4.45
CA GLY A 144 22.83 -1.03 5.12
C GLY A 144 22.14 0.10 5.90
N PRO A 145 21.30 0.92 5.24
CA PRO A 145 20.67 2.06 5.88
C PRO A 145 19.78 1.71 7.09
N ALA A 146 19.06 0.58 7.04
CA ALA A 146 18.14 0.16 8.09
C ALA A 146 18.78 -0.71 9.17
N GLY A 147 20.10 -0.95 9.13
CA GLY A 147 20.77 -1.81 10.11
C GLY A 147 20.35 -3.28 10.01
N GLY A 148 20.29 -3.79 8.78
CA GLY A 148 19.80 -5.14 8.45
C GLY A 148 20.51 -6.28 9.17
N ASP A 149 21.76 -6.08 9.61
CA ASP A 149 22.49 -7.05 10.44
C ASP A 149 21.78 -7.35 11.78
N ALA A 150 20.99 -6.40 12.30
CA ALA A 150 20.22 -6.55 13.54
C ALA A 150 18.78 -7.03 13.32
N LEU A 151 18.32 -7.13 12.06
CA LEU A 151 16.97 -7.57 11.70
C LEU A 151 16.95 -9.09 11.49
N GLY A 152 16.92 -9.83 12.60
CA GLY A 152 16.74 -11.27 12.59
C GLY A 152 15.36 -11.70 12.06
N PRO A 153 15.22 -12.95 11.59
CA PRO A 153 13.95 -13.48 11.09
C PRO A 153 12.81 -13.43 12.13
N ASP A 154 13.16 -13.45 13.43
CA ASP A 154 12.20 -13.44 14.53
C ASP A 154 11.52 -12.07 14.75
N LEU A 155 12.08 -11.00 14.18
CA LEU A 155 11.56 -9.63 14.33
C LEU A 155 10.57 -9.24 13.21
N ARG A 156 10.53 -10.01 12.13
CA ARG A 156 9.72 -9.71 10.94
C ARG A 156 8.45 -10.56 10.94
N GLY A 157 7.35 -9.98 10.50
CA GLY A 157 6.14 -10.78 10.28
C GLY A 157 6.33 -11.77 9.12
N PRO A 158 5.57 -12.89 9.12
CA PRO A 158 5.68 -13.95 8.11
C PRO A 158 4.96 -13.58 6.80
N TRP A 159 5.18 -12.36 6.30
CA TRP A 159 4.39 -11.79 5.22
C TRP A 159 4.72 -12.42 3.87
N GLY A 160 6.00 -12.38 3.44
CA GLY A 160 6.48 -13.03 2.22
C GLY A 160 5.52 -12.92 1.03
N ALA A 161 5.27 -14.04 0.34
CA ALA A 161 4.33 -14.10 -0.77
C ALA A 161 2.84 -13.92 -0.36
N LEU A 162 2.50 -14.08 0.93
CA LEU A 162 1.14 -13.93 1.44
C LEU A 162 0.72 -12.47 1.63
N ALA A 163 1.69 -11.55 1.75
CA ALA A 163 1.48 -10.13 2.00
C ALA A 163 0.45 -9.52 1.03
N GLY A 164 0.60 -9.80 -0.26
CA GLY A 164 -0.29 -9.29 -1.31
C GLY A 164 -1.72 -9.81 -1.18
N GLY A 165 -1.91 -11.09 -0.84
CA GLY A 165 -3.22 -11.69 -0.62
C GLY A 165 -3.93 -11.12 0.61
N VAL A 166 -3.21 -10.96 1.72
CA VAL A 166 -3.73 -10.35 2.95
C VAL A 166 -4.14 -8.89 2.69
N LEU A 167 -3.29 -8.11 2.01
CA LEU A 167 -3.60 -6.74 1.60
C LEU A 167 -4.85 -6.65 0.75
N ALA A 168 -5.03 -7.57 -0.21
CA ALA A 168 -6.21 -7.62 -1.06
C ALA A 168 -7.48 -7.86 -0.25
N LEU A 169 -7.46 -8.82 0.68
CA LEU A 169 -8.59 -9.14 1.55
C LEU A 169 -8.94 -7.97 2.49
N VAL A 170 -7.93 -7.39 3.16
CA VAL A 170 -8.11 -6.27 4.08
C VAL A 170 -8.63 -5.03 3.34
N GLY A 171 -8.02 -4.69 2.21
CA GLY A 171 -8.45 -3.56 1.39
C GLY A 171 -9.87 -3.73 0.86
N TYR A 172 -10.23 -4.93 0.42
CA TYR A 172 -11.60 -5.25 0.01
C TYR A 172 -12.60 -5.08 1.17
N ALA A 173 -12.30 -5.67 2.32
CA ALA A 173 -13.15 -5.60 3.51
C ALA A 173 -13.39 -4.15 3.95
N LEU A 174 -12.34 -3.32 4.00
CA LEU A 174 -12.43 -1.89 4.33
C LEU A 174 -13.25 -1.11 3.30
N THR A 175 -13.10 -1.42 2.02
CA THR A 175 -13.92 -0.81 0.96
C THR A 175 -15.40 -1.14 1.15
N GLN A 176 -15.73 -2.41 1.40
CA GLN A 176 -17.11 -2.83 1.65
C GLN A 176 -17.69 -2.19 2.91
N LEU A 177 -16.92 -2.16 4.00
CA LEU A 177 -17.34 -1.54 5.25
C LEU A 177 -17.61 -0.04 5.07
N GLY A 178 -16.69 0.70 4.44
CA GLY A 178 -16.87 2.12 4.20
C GLY A 178 -18.10 2.43 3.34
N TRP A 179 -18.38 1.61 2.32
CA TRP A 179 -19.58 1.77 1.51
C TRP A 179 -20.87 1.45 2.26
N ARG A 180 -20.88 0.42 3.11
CA ARG A 180 -22.03 0.10 3.96
C ARG A 180 -22.34 1.23 4.93
N LEU A 181 -21.31 1.79 5.57
CA LEU A 181 -21.46 2.90 6.52
C LEU A 181 -21.98 4.17 5.84
N ARG A 182 -21.64 4.41 4.57
CA ARG A 182 -22.20 5.53 3.78
C ARG A 182 -23.67 5.34 3.38
N ARG A 183 -24.13 4.09 3.25
CA ARG A 183 -25.50 3.75 2.84
C ARG A 183 -26.46 3.58 4.00
N ALA A 184 -25.96 3.55 5.24
CA ALA A 184 -26.82 3.50 6.41
C ALA A 184 -27.69 4.76 6.43
N PRO A 185 -29.02 4.64 6.40
CA PRO A 185 -29.90 5.80 6.49
C PRO A 185 -29.60 6.54 7.78
N GLU A 186 -29.42 7.86 7.70
CA GLU A 186 -29.46 8.70 8.89
C GLU A 186 -30.84 8.49 9.50
N HIS A 187 -30.91 7.79 10.63
CA HIS A 187 -32.14 7.75 11.41
C HIS A 187 -32.46 9.20 11.78
N HIS A 188 -33.37 9.81 11.02
CA HIS A 188 -34.01 11.05 11.40
C HIS A 188 -34.71 10.79 12.73
N VAL A 189 -34.06 11.18 13.81
CA VAL A 189 -34.71 11.42 15.08
C VAL A 189 -35.60 12.62 14.82
N HIS A 190 -36.86 12.34 14.47
CA HIS A 190 -37.90 13.36 14.49
C HIS A 190 -38.02 13.85 15.94
N PRO A 191 -37.88 15.17 16.19
CA PRO A 191 -38.19 15.74 17.49
C PRO A 191 -39.69 15.65 17.80
#